data_AF-A0A6J4N5I2-F1
#
_entry.id   AF-A0A6J4N5I2-F1
#
_cell.length_a   1.000
_cell.length_b   1.000
_cell.length_c   1.000
_cell.angle_alpha   90.00
_cell.angle_beta   90.00
_cell.angle_gamma   90.00
#
_symmetry.space_group_name_H-M   'P 1'
#
loop_
_entity.id
_entity.type
_entity.pdbx_description
1 polymer ?
#
loop_
_entity_poly.entity_id
_entity_poly.type
_entity_poly.pdbx_seq_one_letter_code
_entity_poly.pdbx_strand_id
1 'polypeptide(L)'
;MIIGAHGAGLTNIVFCPQGAKVVEIFPTGAQTSFAYQQISAIVGLDYRYMYGNWVSEDVQRILPANAPVDFQLDPQELSQAFQELERL
;
A
#
# COMPACT_ATOMS: atom_id res chain seq x y z
N MET A 1 -12.30 -6.18 3.23
CA MET A 1 -11.24 -5.44 2.52
C MET A 1 -10.24 -4.96 3.56
N ILE A 2 -8.94 -5.06 3.27
CA ILE A 2 -7.85 -4.56 4.12
C ILE A 2 -7.11 -3.47 3.35
N ILE A 3 -6.84 -2.35 4.00
CA ILE A 3 -6.08 -1.24 3.44
C ILE A 3 -5.02 -0.84 4.47
N GLY A 4 -3.78 -0.67 4.05
CA GLY A 4 -2.71 -0.30 4.99
C GLY A 4 -1.48 0.26 4.30
N ALA A 5 -0.76 1.11 5.03
CA ALA A 5 0.58 1.52 4.67
C ALA A 5 1.52 0.31 4.63
N HIS A 6 2.49 0.33 3.71
CA HIS A 6 3.52 -0.69 3.61
C HIS A 6 4.24 -0.87 4.95
N GLY A 7 4.44 -2.13 5.34
CA GLY A 7 5.20 -2.50 6.53
C GLY A 7 4.51 -3.56 7.37
N ALA A 8 5.11 -3.85 8.52
CA ALA A 8 4.78 -5.01 9.36
C ALA A 8 3.29 -5.11 9.76
N GLY A 9 2.55 -4.00 9.75
CA GLY A 9 1.10 -3.99 10.00
C GLY A 9 0.30 -4.86 9.01
N LEU A 10 0.80 -5.06 7.79
CA LEU A 10 0.16 -5.92 6.78
C LEU A 10 0.44 -7.41 6.95
N THR A 11 1.26 -7.82 7.92
CA THR A 11 1.57 -9.25 8.16
C THR A 11 0.31 -10.10 8.38
N ASN A 12 -0.74 -9.51 8.93
CA ASN A 12 -1.97 -10.23 9.25
C ASN A 12 -2.82 -10.62 8.03
N ILE A 13 -2.51 -10.14 6.82
CA ILE A 13 -3.27 -10.51 5.61
C ILE A 13 -3.22 -12.02 5.33
N VAL A 14 -2.20 -12.73 5.83
CA VAL A 14 -2.08 -14.19 5.71
C VAL A 14 -3.25 -14.96 6.32
N PHE A 15 -4.00 -14.35 7.24
CA PHE A 15 -5.16 -14.96 7.89
C PHE A 15 -6.49 -14.58 7.23
N CYS A 16 -6.47 -13.73 6.19
CA CYS A 16 -7.68 -13.34 5.49
C CYS A 16 -8.25 -14.51 4.66
N PRO A 17 -9.58 -14.56 4.48
CA PRO A 17 -10.17 -15.57 3.59
C PRO A 17 -9.72 -15.35 2.14
N GLN A 18 -9.69 -16.44 1.37
CA GLN A 18 -9.39 -16.39 -0.07
C GLN A 18 -10.32 -15.40 -0.78
N GLY A 19 -9.76 -14.61 -1.70
CA GLY A 19 -10.47 -13.56 -2.42
C GLY A 19 -10.65 -12.27 -1.64
N ALA A 20 -10.15 -12.17 -0.39
CA ALA A 20 -10.17 -10.89 0.32
C ALA A 20 -9.33 -9.85 -0.44
N LYS A 21 -9.89 -8.65 -0.59
CA LYS A 21 -9.26 -7.50 -1.24
C LYS A 21 -8.25 -6.85 -0.30
N VAL A 22 -7.01 -6.67 -0.75
CA VAL A 22 -5.91 -6.01 -0.03
C VAL A 22 -5.37 -4.85 -0.85
N VAL A 23 -5.29 -3.67 -0.24
CA VAL A 23 -4.65 -2.49 -0.81
C VAL A 23 -3.45 -2.10 0.04
N GLU A 24 -2.26 -2.20 -0.54
CA GLU A 24 -1.02 -1.75 0.08
C GLU A 24 -0.64 -0.35 -0.39
N ILE A 25 -0.33 0.55 0.55
CA ILE A 25 0.01 1.94 0.24
C ILE A 25 1.50 2.16 0.48
N PHE A 26 2.21 2.54 -0.59
CA PHE A 26 3.61 2.89 -0.55
C PHE A 26 3.81 4.40 -0.53
N PRO A 27 4.88 4.92 0.08
CA PRO A 27 5.31 6.28 -0.20
C PRO A 27 5.88 6.40 -1.63
N THR A 28 5.60 7.50 -2.34
CA THR A 28 6.07 7.73 -3.71
C THR A 28 7.60 7.68 -3.81
N GLY A 29 8.16 6.75 -4.57
CA GLY A 29 9.61 6.63 -4.74
C GLY A 29 10.32 5.82 -3.65
N ALA A 30 9.58 5.21 -2.73
CA ALA A 30 10.13 4.19 -1.85
C ALA A 30 10.54 2.95 -2.67
N GLN A 31 11.77 2.47 -2.48
CA GLN A 31 12.24 1.21 -3.05
C GLN A 31 11.91 0.07 -2.08
N THR A 32 10.68 -0.43 -2.17
CA THR A 32 10.15 -1.45 -1.25
C THR A 32 10.06 -2.81 -1.91
N SER A 33 10.10 -3.87 -1.09
CA SER A 33 9.86 -5.23 -1.55
C SER A 33 8.36 -5.48 -1.74
N PHE A 34 7.97 -6.11 -2.84
CA PHE A 34 6.60 -6.58 -3.10
C PHE A 34 6.25 -7.87 -2.32
N ALA A 35 6.71 -7.99 -1.07
CA ALA A 35 6.52 -9.19 -0.26
C ALA A 35 5.02 -9.50 -0.04
N TYR A 36 4.21 -8.48 0.20
CA TYR A 36 2.77 -8.66 0.39
C TYR A 36 2.03 -9.01 -0.90
N GLN A 37 2.54 -8.61 -2.07
CA GLN A 37 2.05 -9.12 -3.36
C GLN A 37 2.29 -10.63 -3.48
N GLN A 38 3.50 -11.09 -3.11
CA GLN A 38 3.85 -12.52 -3.15
C GLN A 38 3.01 -13.33 -2.17
N ILE A 39 2.89 -12.85 -0.93
CA ILE A 39 2.03 -13.47 0.10
C ILE A 39 0.59 -13.55 -0.40
N SER A 40 0.07 -12.47 -0.98
CA SER A 40 -1.28 -12.44 -1.54
C SER A 40 -1.47 -13.47 -2.64
N ALA A 41 -0.50 -13.64 -3.54
CA ALA A 41 -0.54 -14.68 -4.56
C ALA A 41 -0.54 -16.09 -3.97
N ILE A 42 0.20 -16.33 -2.88
CA ILE A 42 0.28 -17.63 -2.20
C ILE A 42 -1.04 -18.00 -1.50
N VAL A 43 -1.65 -17.05 -0.80
CA VAL A 43 -2.87 -17.30 0.00
C VAL A 43 -4.17 -16.92 -0.73
N GLY A 44 -4.05 -16.49 -1.99
CA GLY A 44 -5.17 -16.23 -2.89
C GLY A 44 -5.95 -14.96 -2.60
N LEU A 45 -5.28 -13.85 -2.28
CA LEU A 45 -5.89 -12.53 -2.06
C LEU A 45 -5.92 -11.70 -3.34
N ASP A 46 -6.91 -10.82 -3.47
CA ASP A 46 -6.97 -9.83 -4.54
C ASP A 46 -6.16 -8.60 -4.13
N TYR A 47 -4.90 -8.57 -4.53
CA TYR A 47 -3.93 -7.57 -4.12
C TYR A 47 -3.81 -6.44 -5.14
N ARG A 48 -3.81 -5.20 -4.64
CA ARG A 48 -3.44 -3.98 -5.38
C ARG A 48 -2.52 -3.12 -4.51
N TYR A 49 -1.85 -2.17 -5.15
CA TYR A 49 -1.07 -1.17 -4.45
C TYR A 49 -1.30 0.23 -5.00
N MET A 50 -1.00 1.23 -4.16
CA MET A 50 -1.09 2.64 -4.49
C MET A 50 0.13 3.38 -3.93
N TYR A 51 0.42 4.57 -4.47
CA TYR A 51 1.45 5.45 -3.93
C TYR A 51 0.82 6.68 -3.28
N GLY A 52 1.32 7.07 -2.11
CA GLY A 52 1.02 8.33 -1.44
C GLY A 52 2.13 9.35 -1.65
N ASN A 53 1.74 10.59 -1.87
CA ASN A 53 2.66 11.71 -2.07
C ASN A 53 3.34 12.11 -0.76
N TRP A 54 4.56 12.59 -0.83
CA TRP A 54 5.26 13.11 0.33
C TRP A 54 4.53 14.28 0.97
N VAL A 55 4.59 14.40 2.30
CA VAL A 55 4.09 15.58 3.02
C VAL A 55 5.02 16.78 2.80
N SER A 56 6.33 16.56 2.58
CA SER A 56 7.25 17.63 2.16
C SER A 56 8.30 17.14 1.15
N GLU A 57 8.57 17.97 0.14
CA GLU A 57 9.58 17.70 -0.89
C GLU A 57 11.02 17.78 -0.34
N ASP A 58 11.23 18.60 0.71
CA ASP A 58 12.55 18.81 1.32
C ASP A 58 13.10 17.54 1.98
N VAL A 59 12.21 16.66 2.47
CA VAL A 59 12.58 15.42 3.16
C VAL A 59 13.29 14.45 2.22
N GLN A 60 12.96 14.46 0.92
CA GLN A 60 13.53 13.55 -0.08
C GLN A 60 15.01 13.86 -0.40
N ARG A 61 15.45 15.11 -0.22
CA ARG A 61 16.85 15.52 -0.48
C ARG A 61 17.81 15.19 0.65
N ILE A 62 17.28 15.03 1.87
CA ILE A 62 18.09 14.98 3.10
C ILE A 62 18.13 13.56 3.67
N LEU A 63 17.05 12.78 3.50
CA LEU A 63 16.96 11.46 4.09
C LEU A 63 17.43 10.33 3.16
N PRO A 64 18.03 9.26 3.71
CA PRO A 64 18.32 8.05 2.95
C PRO A 64 17.02 7.41 2.44
N ALA A 65 17.11 6.66 1.33
CA ALA A 65 15.96 6.09 0.61
C ALA A 65 15.01 5.21 1.46
N ASN A 66 15.48 4.74 2.61
CA ASN A 66 14.74 3.85 3.52
C ASN A 66 14.31 4.54 4.83
N ALA A 67 14.49 5.86 4.93
CA ALA A 67 14.08 6.58 6.12
C ALA A 67 12.55 6.53 6.26
N PRO A 68 12.02 6.45 7.49
CA PRO A 68 10.60 6.65 7.73
C PRO A 68 10.22 8.08 7.38
N VAL A 69 9.08 8.23 6.74
CA VAL A 69 8.71 9.42 5.99
C VAL A 69 7.19 9.52 5.99
N ASP A 70 6.69 10.70 6.30
CA ASP A 70 5.26 10.96 6.27
C ASP A 70 4.83 11.17 4.81
N PHE A 71 3.74 10.52 4.45
CA PHE A 71 3.10 10.65 3.16
C PHE A 71 1.59 10.83 3.33
N GLN A 72 0.97 11.41 2.32
CA GLN A 72 -0.45 11.72 2.26
C GLN A 72 -1.05 11.11 0.99
N LEU A 73 -2.33 10.77 1.09
CA LEU A 73 -3.14 10.34 -0.04
C LEU A 73 -4.22 11.40 -0.28
N ASP A 74 -4.53 11.65 -1.55
CA ASP A 74 -5.72 12.42 -1.89
C ASP A 74 -6.97 11.55 -1.57
N PRO A 75 -7.90 12.04 -0.73
CA PRO A 75 -9.14 11.32 -0.45
C PRO A 75 -9.95 10.97 -1.69
N GLN A 76 -9.87 11.77 -2.76
CA GLN A 76 -10.57 11.52 -4.02
C GLN A 76 -9.93 10.35 -4.78
N GLU A 77 -8.60 10.30 -4.88
CA GLU A 77 -7.88 9.17 -5.49
C GLU A 77 -8.17 7.87 -4.73
N LEU A 78 -8.18 7.94 -3.39
CA LEU A 78 -8.53 6.81 -2.54
C LEU A 78 -9.96 6.32 -2.80
N SER A 79 -10.92 7.25 -2.89
CA SER A 79 -12.32 6.92 -3.17
C SER A 79 -12.51 6.32 -4.57
N GLN A 80 -11.76 6.79 -5.57
CA GLN A 80 -11.82 6.25 -6.93
C GLN A 80 -11.28 4.81 -6.97
N ALA A 81 -10.13 4.58 -6.34
CA ALA A 81 -9.54 3.25 -6.26
C ALA A 81 -10.49 2.24 -5.58
N PHE A 82 -11.23 2.66 -4.56
CA PHE A 82 -12.24 1.81 -3.91
C PHE A 82 -13.41 1.48 -4.83
N GLN A 83 -13.93 2.45 -5.57
CA GLN A 83 -15.01 2.22 -6.52
C GLN A 83 -14.61 1.25 -7.63
N GLU A 84 -13.35 1.33 -8.10
CA GLU A 84 -12.82 0.38 -9.09
C GLU A 84 -12.71 -1.03 -8.52
N LEU A 85 -12.23 -1.16 -7.27
CA LEU A 85 -12.13 -2.43 -6.57
C LEU A 85 -13.50 -3.08 -6.32
N GLU A 86 -14.56 -2.31 -6.10
CA GLU A 86 -15.90 -2.84 -5.82
C GLU A 86 -16.68 -3.26 -7.07
N ARG A 87 -16.30 -2.76 -8.25
CA ARG A 87 -16.98 -3.08 -9.53
C ARG A 87 -16.58 -4.43 -10.14
N LEU A 88 -15.61 -5.12 -9.54
CA LEU A 88 -15.10 -6.45 -9.92
C LEU A 88 -15.50 -7.51 -8.88
#